data_AF-A0A2I0P1P8-F1
#
_entry.id   AF-A0A2I0P1P8-F1
#
_cell.length_a   1.000
_cell.length_b   1.000
_cell.length_c   1.000
_cell.angle_alpha   90.00
_cell.angle_beta   90.00
_cell.angle_gamma   90.00
#
_symmetry.space_group_name_H-M   'P 1'
#
loop_
_entity.id
_entity.type
_entity.pdbx_description
1 polymer ?
#
loop_
_entity_poly.entity_id
_entity_poly.type
_entity_poly.pdbx_seq_one_letter_code
_entity_poly.pdbx_strand_id
1 'polypeptide(L)'
;MVTHFNHPIEITNTARSAITQIKETGAEMVNQSPLLAGVNDDPITLANLFKHLSFMGVSPYYVFQCRPTQGNHHLSVPIERGMQVFNEAQARCSGLAKRARYIMSHKSGKIEMVGRTQKHIFMRYHQAASSEDINKMLVYRPNPHARWLEDYKYHLSDMMPKMTWLF
;
A
#
# COMPACT_ATOMS: atom_id res chain seq x y z
N MET A 1 -10.61 -5.98 14.32
CA MET A 1 -9.26 -5.77 14.89
C MET A 1 -8.22 -5.64 13.76
N VAL A 2 -7.14 -4.90 13.98
CA VAL A 2 -6.06 -4.73 13.00
C VAL A 2 -4.79 -5.43 13.50
N THR A 3 -4.21 -6.28 12.66
CA THR A 3 -2.95 -7.01 12.90
C THR A 3 -1.80 -6.34 12.12
N HIS A 4 -0.56 -6.71 12.44
CA HIS A 4 0.65 -6.15 11.83
C HIS A 4 1.68 -7.24 11.56
N PHE A 5 1.43 -8.04 10.53
CA PHE A 5 2.36 -9.00 9.96
C PHE A 5 3.06 -8.40 8.74
N ASN A 6 4.39 -8.44 8.72
CA ASN A 6 5.24 -7.92 7.65
C ASN A 6 5.83 -9.00 6.77
N HIS A 7 6.04 -10.20 7.30
CA HIS A 7 6.69 -11.29 6.58
C HIS A 7 5.98 -12.62 6.83
N PRO A 8 5.88 -13.54 5.85
CA PRO A 8 5.25 -14.85 6.05
C PRO A 8 5.81 -15.67 7.21
N ILE A 9 7.10 -15.47 7.55
CA ILE A 9 7.77 -16.16 8.67
C ILE A 9 7.16 -15.83 10.03
N GLU A 10 6.55 -14.66 10.16
CA GLU A 10 5.89 -14.23 11.41
C GLU A 10 4.59 -15.01 11.66
N ILE A 11 4.07 -15.72 10.65
CA ILE A 11 2.86 -16.53 10.73
C ILE A 11 3.20 -17.93 11.29
N THR A 12 3.65 -17.93 12.53
CA THR A 12 3.98 -19.12 13.33
C THR A 12 2.72 -19.89 13.75
N ASN A 13 2.89 -21.10 14.29
CA ASN A 13 1.78 -21.87 14.86
C ASN A 13 1.10 -21.13 16.02
N THR A 14 1.87 -20.42 16.84
CA THR A 14 1.35 -19.57 17.91
C THR A 14 0.49 -18.44 17.35
N ALA A 15 0.98 -17.74 16.31
CA ALA A 15 0.21 -16.67 15.66
C ALA A 15 -1.09 -17.21 15.04
N ARG A 16 -1.05 -18.38 14.39
CA ARG A 16 -2.25 -19.03 13.83
C ARG A 16 -3.26 -19.38 14.91
N SER A 17 -2.82 -19.97 16.03
CA SER A 17 -3.70 -20.32 17.14
C SER A 17 -4.35 -19.09 17.76
N ALA A 18 -3.59 -18.03 18.00
CA ALA A 18 -4.13 -16.76 18.53
C ALA A 18 -5.18 -16.16 17.59
N ILE A 19 -4.92 -16.17 16.28
CA ILE A 19 -5.88 -15.68 15.28
C ILE A 19 -7.15 -16.53 15.28
N THR A 20 -7.05 -17.87 15.32
CA THR A 20 -8.24 -18.73 15.42
C THR A 20 -9.09 -18.41 16.64
N GLN A 21 -8.47 -18.32 17.83
CA GLN A 21 -9.19 -18.01 19.08
C GLN A 21 -9.89 -16.65 19.02
N ILE A 22 -9.28 -15.63 18.42
CA ILE A 22 -9.90 -14.32 18.28
C ILE A 22 -11.06 -14.37 17.26
N LYS A 23 -10.96 -15.16 16.19
CA LYS A 23 -12.07 -15.32 15.24
C LYS A 23 -13.27 -16.02 15.86
N GLU A 24 -13.05 -16.96 16.79
CA GLU A 24 -14.13 -17.66 17.50
C GLU A 24 -15.01 -16.71 18.33
N THR A 25 -14.51 -15.52 18.68
CA THR A 25 -15.33 -14.47 19.32
C THR A 25 -16.23 -13.73 18.32
N GLY A 26 -16.17 -14.05 17.02
CA GLY A 26 -16.84 -13.31 15.95
C GLY A 26 -16.11 -12.04 15.50
N ALA A 27 -14.87 -11.80 15.96
CA ALA A 27 -14.13 -10.61 15.59
C ALA A 27 -13.56 -10.70 14.15
N GLU A 28 -13.89 -9.71 13.33
CA GLU A 28 -13.30 -9.54 11.99
C GLU A 28 -11.88 -8.99 12.08
N MET A 29 -10.99 -9.50 11.22
CA MET A 29 -9.57 -9.16 11.26
C MET A 29 -9.02 -8.74 9.91
N VAL A 30 -8.19 -7.70 9.97
CA VAL A 30 -7.45 -7.19 8.82
C VAL A 30 -5.98 -7.03 9.16
N ASN A 31 -5.11 -7.02 8.15
CA ASN A 31 -3.67 -6.80 8.32
C ASN A 31 -3.23 -5.49 7.65
N GLN A 32 -2.42 -4.71 8.36
CA GLN A 32 -1.66 -3.62 7.78
C GLN A 32 -0.16 -3.91 7.89
N SER A 33 0.60 -3.59 6.85
CA SER A 33 2.04 -3.85 6.82
C SER A 33 2.77 -2.71 6.12
N PRO A 34 3.79 -2.08 6.72
CA PRO A 34 4.72 -1.27 5.95
C PRO A 34 5.45 -2.12 4.90
N LEU A 35 5.67 -1.53 3.73
CA LEU A 35 6.62 -2.04 2.75
C LEU A 35 8.03 -1.61 3.19
N LEU A 36 8.87 -2.59 3.48
CA LEU A 36 10.18 -2.43 4.09
C LEU A 36 11.24 -3.10 3.23
N ALA A 37 12.30 -2.34 2.92
CA ALA A 37 13.44 -2.81 2.16
C ALA A 37 14.16 -3.96 2.89
N GLY A 38 14.41 -5.06 2.17
CA GLY A 38 15.04 -6.27 2.70
C GLY A 38 14.15 -7.13 3.60
N VAL A 39 12.87 -6.76 3.77
CA VAL A 39 11.91 -7.54 4.57
C VAL A 39 10.80 -8.08 3.69
N ASN A 40 10.05 -7.22 3.02
CA ASN A 40 8.88 -7.62 2.23
C ASN A 40 8.73 -6.83 0.91
N ASP A 41 9.81 -6.21 0.45
CA ASP A 41 9.92 -5.50 -0.83
C ASP A 41 10.18 -6.41 -2.04
N ASP A 42 9.76 -7.68 -1.92
CA ASP A 42 9.77 -8.68 -2.97
C ASP A 42 8.33 -9.12 -3.31
N PRO A 43 7.92 -9.11 -4.59
CA PRO A 43 6.55 -9.45 -4.98
C PRO A 43 6.08 -10.84 -4.56
N ILE A 44 6.98 -11.83 -4.53
CA ILE A 44 6.65 -13.21 -4.17
C ILE A 44 6.42 -13.29 -2.67
N THR A 45 7.30 -12.69 -1.88
CA THR A 45 7.22 -12.59 -0.43
C THR A 45 5.93 -11.91 0.01
N LEU A 46 5.61 -10.75 -0.58
CA LEU A 46 4.39 -10.01 -0.26
C LEU A 46 3.12 -10.77 -0.69
N ALA A 47 3.14 -11.44 -1.85
CA ALA A 47 2.02 -12.29 -2.27
C ALA A 47 1.80 -13.48 -1.33
N ASN A 48 2.87 -14.11 -0.87
CA ASN A 48 2.80 -15.22 0.09
C ASN A 48 2.22 -14.75 1.42
N LEU A 49 2.61 -13.55 1.88
CA LEU A 49 2.03 -12.94 3.08
C LEU A 49 0.51 -12.77 2.92
N PHE A 50 0.07 -12.16 1.81
CA PHE A 50 -1.36 -11.96 1.55
C PHE A 50 -2.14 -13.26 1.48
N LYS A 51 -1.60 -14.29 0.82
CA LYS A 51 -2.24 -15.61 0.72
C LYS A 51 -2.37 -16.27 2.08
N HIS A 52 -1.30 -16.28 2.88
CA HIS A 52 -1.33 -16.88 4.21
C HIS A 52 -2.32 -16.16 5.14
N LEU A 53 -2.30 -14.83 5.16
CA LEU A 53 -3.26 -14.02 5.92
C LEU A 53 -4.70 -14.32 5.49
N SER A 54 -4.97 -14.30 4.18
CA SER A 54 -6.30 -14.61 3.66
C SER A 54 -6.74 -16.03 4.02
N PHE A 55 -5.85 -17.00 3.98
CA PHE A 55 -6.15 -18.40 4.31
C PHE A 55 -6.57 -18.58 5.77
N MET A 56 -5.92 -17.87 6.70
CA MET A 56 -6.34 -17.85 8.12
C MET A 56 -7.51 -16.90 8.40
N GLY A 57 -8.07 -16.24 7.37
CA GLY A 57 -9.21 -15.34 7.47
C GLY A 57 -8.87 -13.96 8.05
N VAL A 58 -7.64 -13.49 7.79
CA VAL A 58 -7.23 -12.10 8.02
C VAL A 58 -7.11 -11.42 6.66
N SER A 59 -7.97 -10.44 6.37
CA SER A 59 -7.93 -9.77 5.06
C SER A 59 -6.76 -8.78 4.99
N PRO A 60 -5.89 -8.84 3.95
CA PRO A 60 -4.96 -7.75 3.67
C PRO A 60 -5.72 -6.43 3.50
N TYR A 61 -5.30 -5.38 4.20
CA TYR A 61 -5.99 -4.08 4.23
C TYR A 61 -5.14 -2.95 3.70
N TYR A 62 -4.00 -2.67 4.32
CA TYR A 62 -3.07 -1.67 3.82
C TYR A 62 -1.66 -2.23 3.71
N VAL A 63 -1.01 -1.89 2.61
CA VAL A 63 0.45 -1.82 2.57
C VAL A 63 0.83 -0.36 2.69
N PHE A 64 1.62 -0.02 3.70
CA PHE A 64 2.04 1.35 3.94
C PHE A 64 3.39 1.64 3.30
N GLN A 65 3.53 2.75 2.58
CA GLN A 65 4.85 3.33 2.34
C GLN A 65 5.52 3.59 3.71
N CYS A 66 6.76 3.14 3.86
CA CYS A 66 7.52 3.32 5.10
C CYS A 66 7.58 4.80 5.49
N ARG A 67 7.24 5.14 6.74
CA ARG A 67 7.17 6.53 7.20
C ARG A 67 8.57 7.17 7.32
N PRO A 68 8.69 8.49 7.04
CA PRO A 68 9.93 9.25 7.17
C PRO A 68 10.26 9.53 8.65
N THR A 69 10.42 8.49 9.45
CA THR A 69 10.88 8.59 10.84
C THR A 69 12.40 8.50 10.87
N GLN A 70 13.04 9.16 11.84
CA GLN A 70 14.48 9.02 12.07
C GLN A 70 14.88 7.54 12.16
N GLY A 71 15.92 7.16 11.41
CA GLY A 71 16.39 5.78 11.33
C GLY A 71 15.77 4.96 10.20
N ASN A 72 14.58 5.30 9.67
CA ASN A 72 13.88 4.45 8.70
C ASN A 72 14.35 4.57 7.25
N HIS A 73 15.28 5.48 6.95
CA HIS A 73 15.70 5.71 5.55
C HIS A 73 16.20 4.43 4.87
N HIS A 74 16.98 3.60 5.56
CA HIS A 74 17.48 2.33 5.01
C HIS A 74 16.38 1.29 4.78
N LEU A 75 15.25 1.40 5.48
CA LEU A 75 14.08 0.52 5.34
C LEU A 75 13.07 1.04 4.31
N SER A 76 13.18 2.28 3.83
CA SER A 76 12.24 2.78 2.84
C SER A 76 12.56 2.23 1.44
N VAL A 77 11.51 2.06 0.65
CA VAL A 77 11.59 1.66 -0.76
C VAL A 77 11.13 2.85 -1.59
N PRO A 78 11.75 3.16 -2.74
CA PRO A 78 11.21 4.16 -3.65
C PRO A 78 9.75 3.82 -4.00
N ILE A 79 8.86 4.80 -3.98
CA ILE A 79 7.41 4.63 -4.13
C ILE A 79 7.07 3.87 -5.40
N GLU A 80 7.73 4.20 -6.51
CA GLU A 80 7.48 3.56 -7.81
C GLU A 80 7.91 2.10 -7.82
N ARG A 81 9.02 1.76 -7.15
CA ARG A 81 9.41 0.38 -6.91
C ARG A 81 8.39 -0.31 -5.99
N GLY A 82 7.92 0.36 -4.94
CA GLY A 82 6.89 -0.16 -4.06
C GLY A 82 5.57 -0.45 -4.76
N MET A 83 5.14 0.44 -5.66
CA MET A 83 3.97 0.22 -6.54
C MET A 83 4.16 -1.00 -7.43
N GLN A 84 5.36 -1.17 -8.00
CA GLN A 84 5.66 -2.36 -8.80
C GLN A 84 5.55 -3.63 -7.95
N VAL A 85 6.23 -3.67 -6.81
CA VAL A 85 6.21 -4.83 -5.88
C VAL A 85 4.77 -5.17 -5.49
N PHE A 86 4.02 -4.16 -5.09
CA PHE A 86 2.64 -4.31 -4.67
C PHE A 86 1.72 -4.83 -5.78
N ASN A 87 1.80 -4.24 -6.98
CA ASN A 87 0.97 -4.64 -8.12
C ASN A 87 1.31 -6.07 -8.59
N GLU A 88 2.59 -6.42 -8.65
CA GLU A 88 3.03 -7.76 -8.99
C GLU A 88 2.60 -8.79 -7.94
N ALA A 89 2.63 -8.44 -6.64
CA ALA A 89 2.11 -9.28 -5.58
C ALA A 89 0.59 -9.48 -5.69
N GLN A 90 -0.16 -8.41 -5.94
CA GLN A 90 -1.61 -8.47 -6.16
C GLN A 90 -2.00 -9.28 -7.38
N ALA A 91 -1.24 -9.22 -8.47
CA ALA A 91 -1.48 -10.01 -9.68
C ALA A 91 -1.37 -11.52 -9.42
N ARG A 92 -0.61 -11.93 -8.42
CA ARG A 92 -0.43 -13.33 -7.98
C ARG A 92 -1.48 -13.80 -6.97
N CYS A 93 -2.42 -12.93 -6.59
CA CYS A 93 -3.44 -13.17 -5.57
C CYS A 93 -4.85 -13.10 -6.17
N SER A 94 -5.83 -13.66 -5.47
CA SER A 94 -7.24 -13.64 -5.83
C SER A 94 -8.12 -13.38 -4.60
N GLY A 95 -9.37 -12.98 -4.82
CA GLY A 95 -10.36 -12.78 -3.76
C GLY A 95 -9.89 -11.83 -2.66
N LEU A 96 -10.01 -12.28 -1.40
CA LEU A 96 -9.64 -11.50 -0.21
C LEU A 96 -8.15 -11.12 -0.18
N ALA A 97 -7.27 -11.99 -0.68
CA ALA A 97 -5.82 -11.74 -0.72
C ALA A 97 -5.42 -10.54 -1.61
N LYS A 98 -6.31 -10.08 -2.49
CA LYS A 98 -6.06 -8.95 -3.39
C LYS A 98 -6.65 -7.61 -2.90
N ARG A 99 -7.27 -7.57 -1.72
CA ARG A 99 -8.02 -6.38 -1.24
C ARG A 99 -7.18 -5.22 -0.73
N ALA A 100 -5.89 -5.44 -0.44
CA ALA A 100 -5.05 -4.40 0.12
C ALA A 100 -4.99 -3.16 -0.78
N ARG A 101 -4.72 -1.99 -0.20
CA ARG A 101 -4.34 -0.76 -0.94
C ARG A 101 -2.91 -0.36 -0.57
N TYR A 102 -2.17 0.19 -1.52
CA TYR A 102 -0.86 0.79 -1.23
C TYR A 102 -1.04 2.26 -0.84
N ILE A 103 -0.81 2.59 0.42
CA ILE A 103 -1.12 3.88 1.03
C ILE A 103 0.14 4.50 1.65
N MET A 104 0.25 5.82 1.61
CA MET A 104 1.20 6.60 2.39
C MET A 104 0.46 7.38 3.47
N SER A 105 0.98 7.35 4.69
CA SER A 105 0.56 8.28 5.74
C SER A 105 1.34 9.58 5.59
N HIS A 106 0.63 10.70 5.52
CA HIS A 106 1.19 12.05 5.37
C HIS A 106 0.48 13.02 6.32
N LYS A 107 1.12 14.14 6.65
CA LYS A 107 0.51 15.19 7.51
C LYS A 107 -0.80 15.76 6.93
N SER A 108 -0.95 15.74 5.60
CA SER A 108 -2.16 16.19 4.90
C SER A 108 -3.23 15.11 4.77
N GLY A 109 -2.93 13.84 5.07
CA GLY A 109 -3.88 12.75 4.95
C GLY A 109 -3.27 11.39 4.62
N LYS A 110 -4.14 10.43 4.29
CA LYS A 110 -3.76 9.12 3.74
C LYS A 110 -3.85 9.17 2.24
N ILE A 111 -2.73 8.95 1.58
CA ILE A 111 -2.59 9.07 0.12
C ILE A 111 -2.44 7.68 -0.47
N GLU A 112 -3.37 7.29 -1.33
CA GLU A 112 -3.33 6.04 -2.09
C GLU A 112 -2.48 6.19 -3.33
N MET A 113 -1.61 5.22 -3.58
CA MET A 113 -0.88 5.08 -4.84
C MET A 113 -1.79 4.37 -5.84
N VAL A 114 -2.36 5.11 -6.79
CA VAL A 114 -3.40 4.61 -7.69
C VAL A 114 -2.81 3.91 -8.91
N GLY A 115 -1.79 4.51 -9.53
CA GLY A 115 -1.20 3.96 -10.75
C GLY A 115 -0.13 4.87 -11.34
N ARG A 116 0.51 4.41 -12.42
CA ARG A 116 1.52 5.20 -13.14
C ARG A 116 1.52 4.91 -14.63
N THR A 117 2.03 5.87 -15.39
CA THR A 117 2.44 5.74 -16.79
C THR A 117 3.93 6.04 -16.90
N GLN A 118 4.48 6.04 -18.11
CA GLN A 118 5.86 6.48 -18.33
C GLN A 118 6.08 7.96 -17.98
N LYS A 119 5.03 8.79 -18.01
CA LYS A 119 5.14 10.26 -17.85
C LYS A 119 4.59 10.79 -16.54
N HIS A 120 3.72 10.03 -15.87
CA HIS A 120 2.99 10.50 -14.69
C HIS A 120 2.81 9.39 -13.66
N ILE A 121 2.84 9.77 -12.39
CA ILE A 121 2.34 8.98 -11.26
C ILE A 121 1.03 9.60 -10.77
N PHE A 122 0.07 8.75 -10.44
CA PHE A 122 -1.26 9.12 -9.97
C PHE A 122 -1.44 8.64 -8.53
N MET A 123 -1.77 9.57 -7.65
CA MET A 123 -2.12 9.30 -6.27
C MET A 123 -3.47 9.94 -5.94
N ARG A 124 -4.08 9.56 -4.82
CA ARG A 124 -5.37 10.10 -4.39
C ARG A 124 -5.43 10.23 -2.89
N TYR A 125 -5.99 11.32 -2.38
CA TYR A 125 -6.36 11.39 -0.97
C TYR A 125 -7.48 10.40 -0.64
N HIS A 126 -7.11 9.27 -0.04
CA HIS A 126 -8.06 8.32 0.53
C HIS A 126 -8.72 8.89 1.80
N GLN A 127 -7.96 9.65 2.58
CA GLN A 127 -8.42 10.49 3.69
C GLN A 127 -7.62 11.78 3.64
N ALA A 128 -8.23 12.93 3.94
CA ALA A 128 -7.56 14.22 3.94
C ALA A 128 -7.87 15.00 5.23
N ALA A 129 -6.97 15.89 5.63
CA ALA A 129 -7.17 16.78 6.76
C ALA A 129 -8.23 17.86 6.46
N SER A 130 -8.24 18.36 5.22
CA SER A 130 -9.30 19.23 4.70
C SER A 130 -10.35 18.39 3.98
N SER A 131 -11.64 18.66 4.22
CA SER A 131 -12.74 17.97 3.54
C SER A 131 -12.76 18.21 2.04
N GLU A 132 -12.27 19.36 1.57
CA GLU A 132 -12.20 19.74 0.15
C GLU A 132 -11.18 18.89 -0.62
N ASP A 133 -10.19 18.32 0.06
CA ASP A 133 -9.14 17.51 -0.56
C ASP A 133 -9.50 16.01 -0.57
N ILE A 134 -10.61 15.59 0.05
CA ILE A 134 -11.03 14.18 0.05
C ILE A 134 -11.25 13.71 -1.39
N ASN A 135 -10.68 12.56 -1.75
CA ASN A 135 -10.68 11.98 -3.10
C ASN A 135 -9.97 12.82 -4.18
N LYS A 136 -9.32 13.94 -3.82
CA LYS A 136 -8.56 14.75 -4.78
C LYS A 136 -7.39 13.94 -5.35
N MET A 137 -7.26 13.99 -6.67
CA MET A 137 -6.17 13.36 -7.39
C MET A 137 -4.92 14.21 -7.30
N LEU A 138 -3.78 13.54 -7.06
CA LEU A 138 -2.46 14.13 -7.09
C LEU A 138 -1.71 13.55 -8.28
N VAL A 139 -1.19 14.43 -9.14
CA VAL A 139 -0.46 14.02 -10.33
C VAL A 139 0.91 14.66 -10.35
N TYR A 140 1.94 13.82 -10.49
CA TYR A 140 3.33 14.24 -10.53
C TYR A 140 4.07 13.58 -11.69
N ARG A 141 5.23 14.13 -12.05
CA ARG A 141 6.19 13.43 -12.91
C ARG A 141 6.89 12.31 -12.11
N PRO A 142 7.20 11.16 -12.73
CA PRO A 142 7.94 10.10 -12.08
C PRO A 142 9.30 10.57 -11.54
N ASN A 143 9.68 10.03 -10.40
CA ASN A 143 10.98 10.18 -9.76
C ASN A 143 11.41 8.81 -9.19
N PRO A 144 12.37 8.11 -9.83
CA PRO A 144 12.78 6.76 -9.43
C PRO A 144 13.45 6.69 -8.06
N HIS A 145 13.80 7.84 -7.48
CA HIS A 145 14.40 7.95 -6.15
C HIS A 145 13.43 8.46 -5.09
N ALA A 146 12.19 8.80 -5.46
CA ALA A 146 11.20 9.31 -4.50
C ALA A 146 10.77 8.23 -3.52
N ARG A 147 11.02 8.47 -2.23
CA ARG A 147 10.63 7.61 -1.11
C ARG A 147 9.40 8.16 -0.39
N TRP A 148 9.16 9.47 -0.47
CA TRP A 148 8.02 10.16 0.13
C TRP A 148 7.38 11.18 -0.83
N LEU A 149 6.23 11.74 -0.43
CA LEU A 149 5.48 12.69 -1.27
C LEU A 149 6.32 13.92 -1.59
N GLU A 150 7.08 14.40 -0.62
CA GLU A 150 7.97 15.58 -0.73
C GLU A 150 9.04 15.44 -1.81
N ASP A 151 9.38 14.22 -2.23
CA ASP A 151 10.37 13.98 -3.28
C ASP A 151 9.82 14.23 -4.70
N TYR A 152 8.50 14.39 -4.84
CA TYR A 152 7.88 14.77 -6.11
C TYR A 152 7.81 16.29 -6.25
N LYS A 153 8.48 16.81 -7.27
CA LYS A 153 8.49 18.24 -7.59
C LYS A 153 7.31 18.59 -8.49
N TYR A 154 6.65 19.71 -8.18
CA TYR A 154 5.56 20.33 -8.95
C TYR A 154 4.32 19.44 -9.12
N HIS A 155 3.27 19.74 -8.36
CA HIS A 155 1.96 19.17 -8.61
C HIS A 155 1.45 19.68 -9.97
N LEU A 156 1.09 18.76 -10.87
CA LEU A 156 0.52 19.13 -12.16
C LEU A 156 -0.95 19.53 -11.94
N SER A 157 -1.19 20.82 -11.68
CA SER A 157 -2.51 21.38 -11.37
C SER A 157 -3.47 21.47 -12.57
N ASP A 158 -2.97 21.34 -13.80
CA ASP A 158 -3.73 21.76 -14.99
C ASP A 158 -3.83 20.67 -16.07
N MET A 159 -3.86 19.40 -15.68
CA MET A 159 -4.14 18.32 -16.64
C MET A 159 -5.64 18.28 -16.96
N MET A 160 -6.04 18.97 -18.03
CA MET A 160 -7.33 18.71 -18.67
C MET A 160 -7.29 17.34 -19.36
N PRO A 161 -8.15 16.38 -18.99
CA PRO A 161 -8.22 15.12 -19.71
C PRO A 161 -8.65 15.42 -21.15
N LYS A 162 -7.84 14.98 -22.13
CA LYS A 162 -8.26 15.00 -23.53
C LYS A 162 -9.40 13.99 -23.67
N MET A 163 -10.63 14.50 -23.70
CA MET A 163 -11.84 13.73 -24.01
C MET A 163 -11.83 13.38 -25.50
N THR A 164 -11.05 12.39 -25.88
CA THR A 164 -11.22 11.70 -27.15
C THR A 164 -12.05 10.47 -26.87
N TRP A 165 -13.34 10.56 -27.15
CA TRP A 165 -14.21 9.39 -27.24
C TRP A 165 -13.65 8.51 -28.36
N LEU A 166 -13.22 7.30 -28.02
CA LEU A 166 -12.96 6.26 -29.01
C LEU A 166 -14.33 5.64 -29.32
N PHE A 167 -14.99 6.18 -30.34
CA PHE A 167 -16.10 5.49 -31.01
C PHE A 167 -15.50 4.54 -32.06
#